data_AF-A0A0Q9RB31-F1
#
_entry.id   AF-A0A0Q9RB31-F1
#
_cell.length_a   1.000
_cell.length_b   1.000
_cell.length_c   1.000
_cell.angle_alpha   90.00
_cell.angle_beta   90.00
_cell.angle_gamma   90.00
#
_symmetry.space_group_name_H-M   'P 1'
#
loop_
_entity.id
_entity.type
_entity.pdbx_description
1 polymer ?
#
loop_
_entity_poly.entity_id
_entity_poly.type
_entity_poly.pdbx_seq_one_letter_code
_entity_poly.pdbx_strand_id
1 'polypeptide(L)'
;MNSISEITKRDIFDLFKYGMDIPDLWEMQKVQYNYFGRLEEFEFCKRLYDLKEMPSLDKRYCNAEEDIWQHTVNNDDYPFCWVFEDERFQLKNGSDEIYLKFICEIFHPTVRNENGYWEKFLDEVNKFLKNDGYEVFPAGKISNRDVYSWRIYNLAENKLFIPFSQRNQKAIKEKRMPISIKKNARNQIYQLFEKNNDVYRKTDKTTGWDYDVTTNEEVIADIRQFYIPKCFNEQGQYEETNNLKDFVFSSSPNCVLDAIEFFENYNKNTDFEAEVNAIFKLNEVPFKLSNGKVASTFNIQIKDSALIPIQEAGLKELLQEAANYYDKGNLNIAVEKLWDAFERLKTYYSPTLDKKKSVSKIIGDMSGQKAHYMDLFEKEFIELTQIGNSFRIRHHETTKINIEDDRHYDYFYKRCLSLISVSVQYLA
;
A
#
# COMPACT_ATOMS: atom_id res chain seq x y z
N MET A 1 17.81 7.45 -4.77
CA MET A 1 16.39 7.35 -5.15
C MET A 1 15.78 8.72 -4.91
N ASN A 2 15.46 9.44 -5.98
CA ASN A 2 14.86 10.78 -5.98
C ASN A 2 13.82 10.82 -7.13
N SER A 3 12.82 9.96 -7.03
CA SER A 3 11.71 9.87 -7.98
C SER A 3 10.65 10.95 -7.70
N ILE A 4 10.56 11.47 -6.48
CA ILE A 4 9.67 12.60 -6.15
C ILE A 4 10.29 13.89 -6.69
N SER A 5 9.58 14.52 -7.62
CA SER A 5 10.01 15.73 -8.31
C SER A 5 10.01 16.94 -7.38
N GLU A 6 10.86 17.93 -7.69
CA GLU A 6 10.85 19.22 -6.98
C GLU A 6 9.48 19.90 -7.07
N ILE A 7 8.78 19.71 -8.20
CA ILE A 7 7.43 20.24 -8.43
C ILE A 7 6.44 19.64 -7.42
N THR A 8 6.36 18.32 -7.30
CA THR A 8 5.50 17.65 -6.30
C THR A 8 5.82 18.10 -4.88
N LYS A 9 7.12 18.21 -4.54
CA LYS A 9 7.53 18.69 -3.22
C LYS A 9 7.05 20.11 -2.94
N ARG A 10 7.10 20.98 -3.96
CA ARG A 10 6.64 22.37 -3.88
C ARG A 10 5.13 22.46 -3.80
N ASP A 11 4.39 21.68 -4.58
CA ASP A 11 2.93 21.65 -4.55
C ASP A 11 2.41 21.20 -3.18
N ILE A 12 3.04 20.17 -2.58
CA ILE A 12 2.72 19.73 -1.22
C ILE A 12 3.08 20.79 -0.17
N PHE A 13 4.22 21.47 -0.31
CA PHE A 13 4.58 22.59 0.57
C PHE A 13 3.55 23.73 0.48
N ASP A 14 3.18 24.14 -0.74
CA ASP A 14 2.21 25.21 -0.98
C ASP A 14 0.83 24.82 -0.44
N LEU A 15 0.44 23.55 -0.56
CA LEU A 15 -0.79 23.01 0.06
C LEU A 15 -0.80 23.22 1.58
N PHE A 16 0.25 22.83 2.29
CA PHE A 16 0.29 23.00 3.75
C PHE A 16 0.45 24.46 4.17
N LYS A 17 1.23 25.26 3.43
CA LYS A 17 1.50 26.67 3.74
C LYS A 17 0.29 27.56 3.50
N TYR A 18 -0.38 27.39 2.37
CA TYR A 18 -1.46 28.26 1.96
C TYR A 18 -2.84 27.65 2.20
N GLY A 19 -2.95 26.34 2.38
CA GLY A 19 -4.23 25.65 2.49
C GLY A 19 -4.89 25.41 1.13
N MET A 20 -6.15 25.04 1.15
CA MET A 20 -6.94 24.80 -0.07
C MET A 20 -8.38 25.29 0.10
N ASP A 21 -9.06 25.52 -1.01
CA ASP A 21 -10.45 25.98 -1.02
C ASP A 21 -11.40 24.78 -1.13
N ILE A 22 -12.38 24.68 -0.22
CA ILE A 22 -13.41 23.64 -0.23
C ILE A 22 -14.79 24.31 -0.45
N PRO A 23 -15.67 23.74 -1.28
CA PRO A 23 -17.05 24.19 -1.38
C PRO A 23 -17.80 24.07 -0.04
N ASP A 24 -18.38 25.17 0.42
CA ASP A 24 -19.29 25.23 1.57
C ASP A 24 -20.62 25.89 1.14
N LEU A 25 -21.63 25.06 0.87
CA LEU A 25 -23.02 25.34 0.47
C LEU A 25 -23.25 26.37 -0.66
N TRP A 26 -22.68 27.57 -0.56
CA TRP A 26 -22.82 28.69 -1.48
C TRP A 26 -21.50 29.45 -1.76
N GLU A 27 -20.42 29.14 -1.03
CA GLU A 27 -19.11 29.82 -1.15
C GLU A 27 -17.94 28.84 -1.12
N MET A 28 -16.74 29.31 -1.46
CA MET A 28 -15.50 28.56 -1.27
C MET A 28 -14.89 28.95 0.07
N GLN A 29 -14.79 28.00 1.00
CA GLN A 29 -14.11 28.19 2.26
C GLN A 29 -12.64 27.80 2.12
N LYS A 30 -11.75 28.75 2.40
CA LYS A 30 -10.32 28.46 2.54
C LYS A 30 -10.07 27.73 3.84
N VAL A 31 -9.57 26.50 3.76
CA VAL A 31 -9.19 25.71 4.94
C VAL A 31 -7.69 25.53 5.01
N GLN A 32 -7.19 25.44 6.23
CA GLN A 32 -5.79 25.16 6.52
C GLN A 32 -5.67 23.93 7.40
N TYR A 33 -4.56 23.22 7.24
CA TYR A 33 -4.22 22.07 8.06
C TYR A 33 -2.75 22.13 8.41
N ASN A 34 -2.46 22.21 9.71
CA ASN A 34 -1.09 22.22 10.19
C ASN A 34 -0.47 20.84 9.96
N TYR A 35 0.73 20.79 9.38
CA TYR A 35 1.42 19.52 9.13
C TYR A 35 1.79 18.78 10.44
N PHE A 36 1.91 19.51 11.55
CA PHE A 36 2.07 18.94 12.90
C PHE A 36 0.73 18.59 13.59
N GLY A 37 -0.39 18.75 12.88
CA GLY A 37 -1.73 18.38 13.34
C GLY A 37 -2.13 19.04 14.66
N ARG A 38 -2.37 18.22 15.68
CA ARG A 38 -2.77 18.65 17.04
C ARG A 38 -1.61 18.77 18.03
N LEU A 39 -0.39 18.46 17.60
CA LEU A 39 0.81 18.61 18.42
C LEU A 39 1.36 20.03 18.31
N GLU A 40 2.34 20.35 19.13
CA GLU A 40 3.21 21.49 18.89
C GLU A 40 4.27 21.14 17.83
N GLU A 41 4.67 22.11 17.01
CA GLU A 41 5.60 21.90 15.89
C GLU A 41 6.94 21.29 16.34
N PHE A 42 7.46 21.75 17.49
CA PHE A 42 8.67 21.22 18.11
C PHE A 42 8.53 19.75 18.53
N GLU A 43 7.40 19.39 19.16
CA GLU A 43 7.13 18.01 19.57
C GLU A 43 6.91 17.08 18.38
N PHE A 44 6.31 17.58 17.30
CA PHE A 44 6.21 16.85 16.04
C PHE A 44 7.60 16.53 15.47
N CYS A 45 8.52 17.51 15.42
CA CYS A 45 9.87 17.29 14.92
C CYS A 45 10.63 16.21 15.73
N LYS A 46 10.48 16.21 17.06
CA LYS A 46 11.11 15.21 17.95
C LYS A 46 10.62 13.78 17.74
N ARG A 47 9.48 13.58 17.08
CA ARG A 47 8.99 12.25 16.72
C ARG A 47 9.75 11.62 15.55
N LEU A 48 10.35 12.45 14.70
CA LEU A 48 11.02 12.02 13.48
C LEU A 48 12.54 12.10 13.56
N TYR A 49 13.05 13.06 14.32
CA TYR A 49 14.46 13.44 14.30
C TYR A 49 15.05 13.52 15.70
N ASP A 50 16.30 13.08 15.84
CA ASP A 50 17.10 13.31 17.04
C ASP A 50 17.70 14.72 16.99
N LEU A 51 16.93 15.70 17.45
CA LEU A 51 17.32 17.12 17.40
C LEU A 51 18.57 17.44 18.24
N LYS A 52 18.96 16.57 19.18
CA LYS A 52 20.18 16.76 20.00
C LYS A 52 21.45 16.47 19.23
N GLU A 53 21.39 15.48 18.35
CA GLU A 53 22.52 15.05 17.52
C GLU A 53 22.62 15.87 16.23
N MET A 54 21.61 16.69 15.93
CA MET A 54 21.60 17.57 14.76
C MET A 54 22.31 18.90 15.06
N PRO A 55 23.07 19.46 14.10
CA PRO A 55 23.75 20.74 14.28
C PRO A 55 22.74 21.90 14.35
N SER A 56 23.06 22.91 15.14
CA SER A 56 22.35 24.19 15.12
C SER A 56 22.73 25.01 13.87
N LEU A 57 21.78 25.77 13.32
CA LEU A 57 22.07 26.81 12.32
C LEU A 57 22.40 28.17 12.97
N ASP A 58 22.07 28.33 14.24
CA ASP A 58 22.45 29.46 15.06
C ASP A 58 23.58 29.09 16.03
N LYS A 59 24.76 29.64 15.76
CA LYS A 59 25.99 29.38 16.53
C LYS A 59 25.89 29.71 18.03
N ARG A 60 24.83 30.39 18.48
CA ARG A 60 24.55 30.65 19.90
C ARG A 60 24.13 29.39 20.67
N TYR A 61 23.63 28.37 19.98
CA TYR A 61 23.10 27.14 20.58
C TYR A 61 23.94 25.92 20.23
N CYS A 62 23.89 24.90 21.10
CA CYS A 62 24.77 23.73 20.97
C CYS A 62 24.27 22.74 19.92
N ASN A 63 22.95 22.64 19.72
CA ASN A 63 22.30 21.69 18.82
C ASN A 63 21.00 22.25 18.25
N ALA A 64 20.40 21.52 17.32
CA ALA A 64 19.13 21.91 16.70
C ALA A 64 17.98 21.99 17.73
N GLU A 65 17.98 21.16 18.78
CA GLU A 65 16.92 21.19 19.80
C GLU A 65 16.85 22.56 20.51
N GLU A 66 17.97 23.08 21.01
CA GLU A 66 18.04 24.37 21.70
C GLU A 66 17.68 25.55 20.77
N ASP A 67 18.21 25.50 19.54
CA ASP A 67 17.98 26.49 18.48
C ASP A 67 16.51 26.59 18.09
N ILE A 68 15.94 25.44 17.67
CA ILE A 68 14.55 25.38 17.23
C ILE A 68 13.62 25.73 18.40
N TRP A 69 13.88 25.24 19.61
CA TRP A 69 13.06 25.57 20.77
C TRP A 69 13.08 27.07 21.06
N GLN A 70 14.25 27.72 21.04
CA GLN A 70 14.32 29.16 21.26
C GLN A 70 13.49 29.92 20.21
N HIS A 71 13.62 29.56 18.94
CA HIS A 71 13.01 30.32 17.85
C HIS A 71 11.50 30.03 17.68
N THR A 72 11.07 28.78 17.88
CA THR A 72 9.67 28.37 17.69
C THR A 72 8.82 28.50 18.96
N VAL A 73 9.41 28.43 20.16
CA VAL A 73 8.65 28.44 21.43
C VAL A 73 8.87 29.72 22.23
N ASN A 74 10.12 30.20 22.38
CA ASN A 74 10.39 31.41 23.17
C ASN A 74 10.18 32.70 22.38
N ASN A 75 10.60 32.74 21.11
CA ASN A 75 10.60 33.95 20.30
C ASN A 75 9.42 34.02 19.32
N ASP A 76 8.95 32.87 18.82
CA ASP A 76 7.96 32.76 17.75
C ASP A 76 8.35 33.58 16.49
N ASP A 77 9.60 33.44 16.05
CA ASP A 77 10.18 34.24 14.96
C ASP A 77 10.50 33.43 13.69
N TYR A 78 10.19 32.13 13.67
CA TYR A 78 10.29 31.30 12.49
C TYR A 78 9.02 31.38 11.63
N PRO A 79 9.14 31.39 10.29
CA PRO A 79 7.97 31.42 9.42
C PRO A 79 7.22 30.08 9.47
N PHE A 80 5.89 30.12 9.30
CA PHE A 80 5.10 28.90 9.18
C PHE A 80 5.60 28.00 8.03
N CYS A 81 5.64 26.68 8.28
CA CYS A 81 6.22 25.66 7.39
C CYS A 81 7.75 25.77 7.17
N TRP A 82 8.50 26.45 8.04
CA TRP A 82 9.98 26.55 7.93
C TRP A 82 10.68 25.19 7.81
N VAL A 83 10.16 24.13 8.45
CA VAL A 83 10.73 22.77 8.41
C VAL A 83 10.87 22.22 6.99
N PHE A 84 9.98 22.60 6.07
CA PHE A 84 10.06 22.17 4.66
C PHE A 84 11.26 22.77 3.92
N GLU A 85 11.73 23.93 4.36
CA GLU A 85 12.84 24.67 3.72
C GLU A 85 14.16 24.54 4.49
N ASP A 86 14.13 24.11 5.76
CA ASP A 86 15.30 23.92 6.58
C ASP A 86 16.11 22.69 6.13
N GLU A 87 17.38 22.93 5.77
CA GLU A 87 18.26 21.91 5.21
C GLU A 87 18.54 20.74 6.16
N ARG A 88 18.44 20.96 7.49
CA ARG A 88 18.69 19.91 8.50
C ARG A 88 17.70 18.75 8.37
N PHE A 89 16.47 19.04 7.94
CA PHE A 89 15.38 18.06 7.78
C PHE A 89 15.40 17.38 6.41
N GLN A 90 16.17 17.92 5.46
CA GLN A 90 16.39 17.33 4.13
C GLN A 90 15.10 17.07 3.33
N LEU A 91 14.00 17.80 3.60
CA LEU A 91 12.74 17.60 2.87
C LEU A 91 12.87 18.08 1.42
N LYS A 92 13.58 19.19 1.19
CA LYS A 92 13.85 19.73 -0.15
C LYS A 92 14.86 18.88 -0.93
N ASN A 93 16.06 18.70 -0.38
CA ASN A 93 17.21 18.13 -1.09
C ASN A 93 17.60 16.70 -0.68
N GLY A 94 16.89 16.09 0.27
CA GLY A 94 17.12 14.73 0.72
C GLY A 94 16.40 13.67 -0.11
N SER A 95 16.57 12.43 0.32
CA SER A 95 15.97 11.25 -0.31
C SER A 95 14.45 11.23 -0.20
N ASP A 96 13.80 10.54 -1.14
CA ASP A 96 12.35 10.25 -1.09
C ASP A 96 11.94 9.55 0.22
N GLU A 97 12.84 8.74 0.81
CA GLU A 97 12.59 8.03 2.07
C GLU A 97 12.30 9.00 3.22
N ILE A 98 13.16 10.00 3.39
CA ILE A 98 13.01 11.04 4.42
C ILE A 98 11.71 11.81 4.18
N TYR A 99 11.45 12.16 2.92
CA TYR A 99 10.26 12.91 2.54
C TYR A 99 8.97 12.12 2.82
N LEU A 100 8.86 10.88 2.34
CA LEU A 100 7.69 10.03 2.54
C LEU A 100 7.47 9.67 4.01
N LYS A 101 8.54 9.49 4.79
CA LYS A 101 8.46 9.28 6.25
C LYS A 101 7.84 10.50 6.94
N PHE A 102 8.28 11.70 6.56
CA PHE A 102 7.70 12.95 7.06
C PHE A 102 6.22 13.06 6.71
N ILE A 103 5.86 12.84 5.44
CA ILE A 103 4.45 12.89 5.00
C ILE A 103 3.58 11.87 5.74
N CYS A 104 4.05 10.63 5.94
CA CYS A 104 3.28 9.62 6.69
C CYS A 104 3.03 10.05 8.15
N GLU A 105 4.01 10.73 8.77
CA GLU A 105 3.89 11.19 10.16
C GLU A 105 2.86 12.31 10.34
N ILE A 106 2.72 13.21 9.35
CA ILE A 106 1.66 14.24 9.33
C ILE A 106 0.29 13.61 9.57
N PHE A 107 0.04 12.45 8.95
CA PHE A 107 -1.24 11.73 9.00
C PHE A 107 -1.28 10.62 10.05
N HIS A 108 -0.26 10.49 10.89
CA HIS A 108 -0.25 9.51 11.96
C HIS A 108 -1.36 9.80 12.98
N PRO A 109 -2.12 8.80 13.49
CA PRO A 109 -3.30 9.01 14.36
C PRO A 109 -3.00 9.74 15.68
N THR A 110 -1.73 9.82 16.11
CA THR A 110 -1.33 10.63 17.26
C THR A 110 -1.12 12.10 16.92
N VAL A 111 -0.79 12.41 15.67
CA VAL A 111 -0.49 13.74 15.14
C VAL A 111 -1.75 14.39 14.59
N ARG A 112 -2.49 13.70 13.71
CA ARG A 112 -3.64 14.29 13.03
C ARG A 112 -4.78 14.69 13.97
N ASN A 113 -5.47 15.77 13.61
CA ASN A 113 -6.73 16.16 14.26
C ASN A 113 -7.92 15.52 13.52
N GLU A 114 -8.58 14.54 14.14
CA GLU A 114 -9.72 13.82 13.55
C GLU A 114 -10.91 14.73 13.22
N ASN A 115 -11.06 15.86 13.92
CA ASN A 115 -12.14 16.81 13.66
C ASN A 115 -11.75 17.85 12.58
N GLY A 116 -10.56 17.74 12.00
CA GLY A 116 -10.05 18.65 10.98
C GLY A 116 -10.13 18.08 9.57
N TYR A 117 -9.63 18.84 8.60
CA TYR A 117 -9.67 18.49 7.16
C TYR A 117 -8.55 17.52 6.72
N TRP A 118 -8.03 16.70 7.63
CA TRP A 118 -6.83 15.88 7.37
C TRP A 118 -7.03 14.90 6.21
N GLU A 119 -8.22 14.32 6.05
CA GLU A 119 -8.54 13.40 4.95
C GLU A 119 -8.43 14.10 3.60
N LYS A 120 -8.93 15.33 3.51
CA LYS A 120 -8.87 16.11 2.28
C LYS A 120 -7.44 16.52 1.92
N PHE A 121 -6.63 16.87 2.92
CA PHE A 121 -5.21 17.14 2.70
C PHE A 121 -4.46 15.87 2.28
N LEU A 122 -4.77 14.73 2.87
CA LEU A 122 -4.21 13.43 2.45
C LEU A 122 -4.58 13.11 1.00
N ASP A 123 -5.83 13.35 0.60
CA ASP A 123 -6.29 13.16 -0.78
C ASP A 123 -5.49 14.04 -1.77
N GLU A 124 -5.33 15.34 -1.48
CA GLU A 124 -4.53 16.25 -2.33
C GLU A 124 -3.05 15.86 -2.37
N VAL A 125 -2.44 15.55 -1.22
CA VAL A 125 -1.06 15.04 -1.16
C VAL A 125 -0.91 13.80 -2.04
N ASN A 126 -1.86 12.87 -1.96
CA ASN A 126 -1.85 11.68 -2.80
C ASN A 126 -2.04 11.99 -4.29
N LYS A 127 -2.80 13.03 -4.68
CA LYS A 127 -2.88 13.44 -6.09
C LYS A 127 -1.52 13.86 -6.63
N PHE A 128 -0.72 14.58 -5.84
CA PHE A 128 0.63 14.97 -6.24
C PHE A 128 1.57 13.77 -6.26
N LEU A 129 1.66 13.00 -5.16
CA LEU A 129 2.59 11.85 -5.06
C LEU A 129 2.34 10.79 -6.14
N LYS A 130 1.08 10.57 -6.53
CA LYS A 130 0.74 9.59 -7.56
C LYS A 130 1.34 9.92 -8.92
N ASN A 131 1.57 11.19 -9.23
CA ASN A 131 2.24 11.60 -10.47
C ASN A 131 3.71 11.15 -10.51
N ASP A 132 4.32 11.03 -9.34
CA ASP A 132 5.72 10.61 -9.15
C ASP A 132 5.84 9.15 -8.73
N GLY A 133 4.75 8.38 -8.82
CA GLY A 133 4.76 6.93 -8.64
C GLY A 133 4.73 6.47 -7.19
N TYR A 134 4.25 7.29 -6.25
CA TYR A 134 4.00 6.86 -4.86
C TYR A 134 2.57 7.18 -4.42
N GLU A 135 2.12 6.48 -3.38
CA GLU A 135 0.94 6.88 -2.62
C GLU A 135 1.10 6.55 -1.13
N VAL A 136 0.45 7.37 -0.31
CA VAL A 136 0.27 7.17 1.13
C VAL A 136 -1.06 6.43 1.34
N PHE A 137 -1.00 5.25 1.94
CA PHE A 137 -2.13 4.32 2.05
C PHE A 137 -2.28 3.79 3.49
N PRO A 138 -3.48 3.37 3.91
CA PRO A 138 -3.70 2.70 5.20
C PRO A 138 -2.95 1.36 5.25
N ALA A 139 -1.94 1.25 6.09
CA ALA A 139 -1.10 0.04 6.21
C ALA A 139 -1.38 -0.77 7.49
N GLY A 140 -2.05 -0.16 8.48
CA GLY A 140 -2.37 -0.80 9.75
C GLY A 140 -3.36 0.03 10.56
N LYS A 141 -3.66 -0.42 11.79
CA LYS A 141 -4.54 0.29 12.73
C LYS A 141 -3.96 0.35 14.13
N ILE A 142 -4.11 1.49 14.80
CA ILE A 142 -3.88 1.68 16.25
C ILE A 142 -5.19 2.19 16.85
N SER A 143 -5.74 1.49 17.84
CA SER A 143 -7.01 1.87 18.47
C SER A 143 -8.15 2.12 17.46
N ASN A 144 -8.25 1.24 16.46
CA ASN A 144 -9.19 1.31 15.33
C ASN A 144 -9.01 2.52 14.38
N ARG A 145 -7.92 3.27 14.48
CA ARG A 145 -7.58 4.37 13.57
C ARG A 145 -6.48 3.96 12.61
N ASP A 146 -6.62 4.36 11.36
CA ASP A 146 -5.65 4.01 10.31
C ASP A 146 -4.28 4.65 10.56
N VAL A 147 -3.24 3.82 10.45
CA VAL A 147 -1.84 4.21 10.37
C VAL A 147 -1.43 4.15 8.92
N TYR A 148 -0.96 5.27 8.40
CA TYR A 148 -0.57 5.40 7.01
C TYR A 148 0.90 5.05 6.80
N SER A 149 1.19 4.43 5.67
CA SER A 149 2.54 4.22 5.16
C SER A 149 2.55 4.53 3.66
N TRP A 150 3.72 4.51 3.04
CA TRP A 150 3.87 4.75 1.61
C TRP A 150 4.08 3.46 0.82
N ARG A 151 3.64 3.43 -0.45
CA ARG A 151 3.95 2.37 -1.42
C ARG A 151 4.15 2.91 -2.83
N ILE A 152 4.79 2.11 -3.68
CA ILE A 152 4.88 2.37 -5.11
C ILE A 152 3.48 2.38 -5.71
N TYR A 153 3.16 3.44 -6.42
CA TYR A 153 1.94 3.62 -7.18
C TYR A 153 2.21 3.51 -8.67
N ASN A 154 1.68 2.47 -9.31
CA ASN A 154 1.76 2.34 -10.76
C ASN A 154 0.60 3.06 -11.43
N LEU A 155 0.86 4.25 -11.98
CA LEU A 155 -0.10 5.08 -12.71
C LEU A 155 -0.81 4.32 -13.84
N ALA A 156 -0.09 3.52 -14.63
CA ALA A 156 -0.67 2.80 -15.77
C ALA A 156 -1.62 1.69 -15.30
N GLU A 157 -1.23 0.95 -14.26
CA GLU A 157 -2.04 -0.15 -13.72
C GLU A 157 -3.20 0.32 -12.85
N ASN A 158 -3.13 1.53 -12.28
CA ASN A 158 -4.20 2.08 -11.47
C ASN A 158 -5.14 2.99 -12.27
N LYS A 159 -4.71 3.53 -13.42
CA LYS A 159 -5.62 4.16 -14.40
C LYS A 159 -6.46 3.14 -15.15
N LEU A 160 -5.91 1.96 -15.44
CA LEU A 160 -6.64 0.87 -16.08
C LEU A 160 -7.13 -0.12 -15.02
N PHE A 161 -8.35 0.08 -14.51
CA PHE A 161 -8.96 -0.94 -13.65
C PHE A 161 -9.10 -2.24 -14.46
N ILE A 162 -8.55 -3.34 -13.96
CA ILE A 162 -8.69 -4.67 -14.55
C ILE A 162 -9.31 -5.55 -13.45
N PRO A 163 -10.50 -6.16 -13.65
CA PRO A 163 -11.17 -6.92 -12.61
C PRO A 163 -10.45 -8.25 -12.30
N PHE A 164 -10.68 -8.78 -11.10
CA PHE A 164 -10.03 -9.97 -10.54
C PHE A 164 -9.89 -11.14 -11.51
N SER A 165 -10.97 -11.51 -12.21
CA SER A 165 -10.99 -12.65 -13.14
C SER A 165 -10.06 -12.46 -14.34
N GLN A 166 -9.87 -11.21 -14.77
CA GLN A 166 -8.98 -10.85 -15.87
C GLN A 166 -7.53 -10.78 -15.40
N ARG A 167 -7.27 -10.19 -14.22
CA ARG A 167 -5.91 -10.16 -13.63
C ARG A 167 -5.38 -11.57 -13.39
N ASN A 168 -6.23 -12.49 -12.94
CA ASN A 168 -5.87 -13.85 -12.57
C ASN A 168 -6.17 -14.89 -13.65
N GLN A 169 -6.42 -14.48 -14.90
CA GLN A 169 -6.95 -15.36 -15.94
C GLN A 169 -6.09 -16.62 -16.15
N LYS A 170 -4.76 -16.48 -16.16
CA LYS A 170 -3.82 -17.61 -16.30
C LYS A 170 -3.94 -18.59 -15.12
N ALA A 171 -3.89 -18.09 -13.89
CA ALA A 171 -3.99 -18.90 -12.67
C ALA A 171 -5.34 -19.63 -12.55
N ILE A 172 -6.43 -18.99 -12.98
CA ILE A 172 -7.78 -19.57 -13.02
C ILE A 172 -7.85 -20.70 -14.06
N LYS A 173 -7.39 -20.45 -15.29
CA LYS A 173 -7.38 -21.46 -16.38
C LYS A 173 -6.57 -22.69 -16.01
N GLU A 174 -5.43 -22.49 -15.34
CA GLU A 174 -4.53 -23.56 -14.91
C GLU A 174 -4.93 -24.20 -13.57
N LYS A 175 -6.07 -23.80 -12.97
CA LYS A 175 -6.58 -24.31 -11.67
C LYS A 175 -5.57 -24.17 -10.50
N ARG A 176 -4.62 -23.23 -10.60
CA ARG A 176 -3.66 -22.92 -9.52
C ARG A 176 -4.33 -22.16 -8.36
N MET A 177 -5.49 -21.57 -8.60
CA MET A 177 -6.27 -20.82 -7.60
C MET A 177 -7.73 -21.31 -7.61
N PRO A 178 -8.05 -22.40 -6.88
CA PRO A 178 -9.42 -22.86 -6.76
C PRO A 178 -10.23 -21.89 -5.90
N ILE A 179 -11.30 -21.32 -6.47
CA ILE A 179 -12.15 -20.32 -5.81
C ILE A 179 -13.53 -20.94 -5.56
N SER A 180 -13.99 -20.83 -4.32
CA SER A 180 -15.32 -21.28 -3.90
C SER A 180 -15.97 -20.24 -3.01
N ILE A 181 -17.18 -19.84 -3.37
CA ILE A 181 -18.02 -18.93 -2.58
C ILE A 181 -19.37 -19.60 -2.41
N LYS A 182 -19.67 -20.03 -1.17
CA LYS A 182 -20.90 -20.75 -0.80
C LYS A 182 -22.13 -19.87 -1.05
N LYS A 183 -23.30 -20.48 -1.29
CA LYS A 183 -24.56 -19.77 -1.54
C LYS A 183 -24.91 -18.75 -0.45
N ASN A 184 -24.66 -19.08 0.82
CA ASN A 184 -24.91 -18.16 1.94
C ASN A 184 -24.05 -16.88 1.84
N ALA A 185 -22.76 -17.04 1.54
CA ALA A 185 -21.85 -15.91 1.33
C ALA A 185 -22.31 -15.04 0.14
N ARG A 186 -22.69 -15.66 -0.98
CA ARG A 186 -23.25 -14.94 -2.15
C ARG A 186 -24.50 -14.14 -1.79
N ASN A 187 -25.38 -14.71 -0.97
CA ASN A 187 -26.57 -14.00 -0.50
C ASN A 187 -26.22 -12.78 0.36
N GLN A 188 -25.28 -12.92 1.29
CA GLN A 188 -24.83 -11.80 2.13
C GLN A 188 -24.13 -10.71 1.30
N ILE A 189 -23.30 -11.09 0.32
CA ILE A 189 -22.68 -10.16 -0.64
C ILE A 189 -23.76 -9.40 -1.41
N TYR A 190 -24.77 -10.09 -1.94
CA TYR A 190 -25.85 -9.44 -2.68
C TYR A 190 -26.70 -8.51 -1.79
N GLN A 191 -26.99 -8.90 -0.55
CA GLN A 191 -27.66 -8.02 0.42
C GLN A 191 -26.85 -6.75 0.69
N LEU A 192 -25.52 -6.86 0.75
CA LEU A 192 -24.63 -5.70 0.87
C LEU A 192 -24.69 -4.82 -0.39
N PHE A 193 -24.74 -5.40 -1.59
CA PHE A 193 -24.91 -4.63 -2.82
C PHE A 193 -26.21 -3.85 -2.83
N GLU A 194 -27.33 -4.49 -2.46
CA GLU A 194 -28.63 -3.82 -2.37
C GLU A 194 -28.64 -2.68 -1.33
N LYS A 195 -27.95 -2.86 -0.19
CA LYS A 195 -27.77 -1.81 0.83
C LYS A 195 -27.02 -0.59 0.29
N ASN A 196 -26.10 -0.80 -0.66
CA ASN A 196 -25.22 0.23 -1.24
C ASN A 196 -25.59 0.54 -2.72
N ASN A 197 -26.85 0.27 -3.10
CA ASN A 197 -27.35 0.51 -4.44
C ASN A 197 -28.01 1.89 -4.51
N ASP A 198 -27.20 2.91 -4.79
CA ASP A 198 -27.65 4.28 -4.95
C ASP A 198 -28.27 4.52 -6.32
N VAL A 199 -29.03 5.61 -6.43
CA VAL A 199 -29.60 6.11 -7.69
C VAL A 199 -28.92 7.43 -8.04
N TYR A 200 -28.36 7.50 -9.24
CA TYR A 200 -27.70 8.68 -9.77
C TYR A 200 -28.40 9.15 -11.04
N ARG A 201 -28.36 10.45 -11.28
CA ARG A 201 -28.89 11.05 -12.50
C ARG A 201 -27.76 11.26 -13.50
N LYS A 202 -27.92 10.73 -14.71
CA LYS A 202 -26.96 10.88 -15.82
C LYS A 202 -27.61 11.58 -16.99
N THR A 203 -26.83 12.40 -17.67
CA THR A 203 -27.25 13.02 -18.93
C THR A 203 -26.66 12.24 -20.09
N ASP A 204 -27.51 11.75 -20.98
CA ASP A 204 -27.11 11.15 -22.23
C ASP A 204 -26.36 12.19 -23.08
N LYS A 205 -25.09 11.90 -23.43
CA LYS A 205 -24.23 12.85 -24.16
C LYS A 205 -24.66 13.09 -25.60
N THR A 206 -25.47 12.20 -26.17
CA THR A 206 -25.95 12.27 -27.56
C THR A 206 -27.29 12.98 -27.65
N THR A 207 -28.19 12.71 -26.69
CA THR A 207 -29.56 13.23 -26.73
C THR A 207 -29.79 14.39 -25.76
N GLY A 208 -28.92 14.58 -24.77
CA GLY A 208 -29.02 15.62 -23.74
C GLY A 208 -30.08 15.36 -22.67
N TRP A 209 -30.75 14.20 -22.69
CA TRP A 209 -31.77 13.85 -21.71
C TRP A 209 -31.16 13.25 -20.45
N ASP A 210 -31.72 13.66 -19.32
CA ASP A 210 -31.42 13.03 -18.04
C ASP A 210 -32.18 11.73 -17.88
N TYR A 211 -31.51 10.72 -17.31
CA TYR A 211 -32.10 9.47 -16.86
C TYR A 211 -31.49 9.07 -15.51
N ASP A 212 -32.26 8.31 -14.74
CA ASP A 212 -31.78 7.73 -13.49
C ASP A 212 -31.14 6.37 -13.77
N VAL A 213 -30.01 6.10 -13.13
CA VAL A 213 -29.29 4.83 -13.19
C VAL A 213 -28.88 4.41 -11.79
N THR A 214 -28.94 3.10 -11.54
CA THR A 214 -28.54 2.52 -10.26
C THR A 214 -27.08 2.06 -10.26
N THR A 215 -26.45 1.98 -9.08
CA THR A 215 -25.12 1.35 -8.94
C THR A 215 -25.09 -0.07 -9.52
N ASN A 216 -26.17 -0.84 -9.32
CA ASN A 216 -26.33 -2.19 -9.88
C ASN A 216 -26.18 -2.21 -11.42
N GLU A 217 -26.87 -1.30 -12.11
CA GLU A 217 -26.84 -1.20 -13.58
C GLU A 217 -25.47 -0.75 -14.08
N GLU A 218 -24.88 0.22 -13.39
CA GLU A 218 -23.53 0.72 -13.67
C GLU A 218 -22.48 -0.38 -13.55
N VAL A 219 -22.51 -1.16 -12.48
CA VAL A 219 -21.56 -2.26 -12.27
C VAL A 219 -21.67 -3.32 -13.36
N ILE A 220 -22.89 -3.66 -13.80
CA ILE A 220 -23.07 -4.58 -14.94
C ILE A 220 -22.53 -3.97 -16.24
N ALA A 221 -22.75 -2.67 -16.47
CA ALA A 221 -22.22 -1.96 -17.64
C ALA A 221 -20.68 -1.93 -17.63
N ASP A 222 -20.07 -1.73 -16.47
CA ASP A 222 -18.62 -1.76 -16.29
C ASP A 222 -18.04 -3.16 -16.53
N ILE A 223 -18.65 -4.22 -15.98
CA ILE A 223 -18.25 -5.61 -16.24
C ILE A 223 -18.28 -5.91 -17.75
N ARG A 224 -19.31 -5.42 -18.46
CA ARG A 224 -19.47 -5.59 -19.92
C ARG A 224 -18.33 -5.03 -20.74
N GLN A 225 -17.59 -4.04 -20.24
CA GLN A 225 -16.41 -3.50 -20.91
C GLN A 225 -15.26 -4.53 -20.99
N PHE A 226 -15.26 -5.55 -20.13
CA PHE A 226 -14.22 -6.59 -20.08
C PHE A 226 -14.68 -7.92 -20.62
N TYR A 227 -15.92 -8.32 -20.34
CA TYR A 227 -16.51 -9.57 -20.83
C TYR A 227 -18.03 -9.56 -20.73
N ILE A 228 -18.70 -10.41 -21.51
CA ILE A 228 -20.16 -10.56 -21.47
C ILE A 228 -20.56 -11.24 -20.15
N PRO A 229 -21.34 -10.59 -19.26
CA PRO A 229 -21.80 -11.18 -18.01
C PRO A 229 -22.71 -12.37 -18.28
N LYS A 230 -22.39 -13.53 -17.72
CA LYS A 230 -23.14 -14.77 -17.91
C LYS A 230 -23.38 -15.52 -16.61
N CYS A 231 -24.53 -16.16 -16.49
CA CYS A 231 -24.90 -17.00 -15.35
C CYS A 231 -25.68 -18.24 -15.80
N PHE A 232 -25.77 -19.24 -14.92
CA PHE A 232 -26.63 -20.40 -15.16
C PHE A 232 -28.09 -20.05 -14.92
N ASN A 233 -28.94 -20.30 -15.91
CA ASN A 233 -30.40 -20.19 -15.78
C ASN A 233 -30.99 -21.43 -15.06
N GLU A 234 -32.30 -21.44 -14.84
CA GLU A 234 -32.99 -22.56 -14.17
C GLU A 234 -32.85 -23.90 -14.91
N GLN A 235 -32.62 -23.87 -16.22
CA GLN A 235 -32.38 -25.07 -17.05
C GLN A 235 -30.90 -25.50 -17.05
N GLY A 236 -30.03 -24.82 -16.30
CA GLY A 236 -28.59 -25.11 -16.24
C GLY A 236 -27.80 -24.65 -17.47
N GLN A 237 -28.38 -23.80 -18.31
CA GLN A 237 -27.70 -23.22 -19.47
C GLN A 237 -26.96 -21.94 -19.07
N TYR A 238 -25.75 -21.75 -19.62
CA TYR A 238 -24.90 -20.60 -19.31
C TYR A 238 -25.14 -19.46 -20.30
N GLU A 239 -25.97 -18.51 -19.91
CA GLU A 239 -26.52 -17.47 -20.78
C GLU A 239 -26.17 -16.07 -20.28
N GLU A 240 -26.29 -15.08 -21.17
CA GLU A 240 -26.07 -13.67 -20.84
C GLU A 240 -27.10 -13.16 -19.85
N THR A 241 -26.65 -12.33 -18.90
CA THR A 241 -27.54 -11.71 -17.91
C THR A 241 -27.23 -10.22 -17.78
N ASN A 242 -28.29 -9.44 -17.52
CA ASN A 242 -28.21 -8.06 -17.05
C ASN A 242 -28.63 -7.92 -15.58
N ASN A 243 -29.06 -9.03 -14.97
CA ASN A 243 -29.53 -9.03 -13.59
C ASN A 243 -28.36 -9.33 -12.66
N LEU A 244 -27.96 -8.34 -11.86
CA LEU A 244 -26.86 -8.48 -10.90
C LEU A 244 -27.11 -9.59 -9.88
N LYS A 245 -28.36 -9.81 -9.46
CA LYS A 245 -28.70 -10.91 -8.54
C LYS A 245 -28.36 -12.25 -9.18
N ASP A 246 -28.86 -12.52 -10.39
CA ASP A 246 -28.60 -13.79 -11.08
C ASP A 246 -27.11 -13.96 -11.37
N PHE A 247 -26.43 -12.86 -11.71
CA PHE A 247 -24.98 -12.83 -11.85
C PHE A 247 -24.28 -13.25 -10.55
N VAL A 248 -24.61 -12.67 -9.39
CA VAL A 248 -23.98 -13.00 -8.10
C VAL A 248 -24.31 -14.43 -7.66
N PHE A 249 -25.52 -14.91 -7.86
CA PHE A 249 -25.95 -16.24 -7.39
C PHE A 249 -25.51 -17.39 -8.30
N SER A 250 -25.50 -17.18 -9.61
CA SER A 250 -25.42 -18.26 -10.61
C SER A 250 -24.25 -18.13 -11.59
N SER A 251 -23.33 -17.18 -11.39
CA SER A 251 -22.07 -17.11 -12.16
C SER A 251 -20.90 -17.83 -11.47
N SER A 252 -19.76 -17.89 -12.16
CA SER A 252 -18.52 -18.42 -11.60
C SER A 252 -18.09 -17.62 -10.34
N PRO A 253 -17.45 -18.24 -9.33
CA PRO A 253 -16.99 -17.52 -8.14
C PRO A 253 -16.11 -16.30 -8.44
N ASN A 254 -15.31 -16.34 -9.51
CA ASN A 254 -14.44 -15.23 -9.91
C ASN A 254 -15.22 -14.00 -10.37
N CYS A 255 -16.37 -14.22 -11.04
CA CYS A 255 -17.27 -13.15 -11.46
C CYS A 255 -17.90 -12.43 -10.25
N VAL A 256 -18.15 -13.14 -9.15
CA VAL A 256 -18.62 -12.52 -7.91
C VAL A 256 -17.54 -11.61 -7.31
N LEU A 257 -16.27 -12.00 -7.38
CA LEU A 257 -15.17 -11.16 -6.93
C LEU A 257 -15.04 -9.90 -7.81
N ASP A 258 -15.23 -10.03 -9.13
CA ASP A 258 -15.26 -8.85 -10.02
C ASP A 258 -16.37 -7.88 -9.63
N ALA A 259 -17.59 -8.39 -9.37
CA ALA A 259 -18.71 -7.55 -8.95
C ALA A 259 -18.39 -6.79 -7.65
N ILE A 260 -17.73 -7.43 -6.68
CA ILE A 260 -17.29 -6.77 -5.44
C ILE A 260 -16.33 -5.62 -5.75
N GLU A 261 -15.33 -5.84 -6.60
CA GLU A 261 -14.35 -4.80 -6.95
C GLU A 261 -14.97 -3.62 -7.70
N PHE A 262 -15.92 -3.87 -8.60
CA PHE A 262 -16.64 -2.81 -9.28
C PHE A 262 -17.55 -2.03 -8.32
N PHE A 263 -18.25 -2.71 -7.40
CA PHE A 263 -19.08 -2.03 -6.38
C PHE A 263 -18.27 -1.09 -5.50
N GLU A 264 -17.06 -1.49 -5.12
CA GLU A 264 -16.17 -0.66 -4.31
C GLU A 264 -15.81 0.65 -5.00
N ASN A 265 -15.76 0.70 -6.34
CA ASN A 265 -15.49 1.96 -7.06
C ASN A 265 -16.54 3.05 -6.82
N TYR A 266 -17.78 2.65 -6.52
CA TYR A 266 -18.88 3.55 -6.20
C TYR A 266 -18.99 3.82 -4.69
N ASN A 267 -18.23 3.09 -3.85
CA ASN A 267 -18.39 3.05 -2.41
C ASN A 267 -17.09 3.37 -1.62
N LYS A 268 -16.09 4.00 -2.26
CA LYS A 268 -14.77 4.25 -1.67
C LYS A 268 -14.76 5.04 -0.34
N ASN A 269 -15.83 5.78 -0.05
CA ASN A 269 -15.97 6.60 1.15
C ASN A 269 -16.97 6.01 2.17
N THR A 270 -17.31 4.72 2.04
CA THR A 270 -18.24 4.03 2.94
C THR A 270 -17.55 2.86 3.66
N ASP A 271 -18.25 2.19 4.57
CA ASP A 271 -17.74 1.00 5.25
C ASP A 271 -17.75 -0.28 4.37
N PHE A 272 -17.99 -0.15 3.06
CA PHE A 272 -18.15 -1.29 2.14
C PHE A 272 -16.99 -2.28 2.19
N GLU A 273 -15.74 -1.80 2.11
CA GLU A 273 -14.55 -2.68 2.21
C GLU A 273 -14.53 -3.46 3.54
N ALA A 274 -14.87 -2.81 4.65
CA ALA A 274 -14.91 -3.45 5.96
C ALA A 274 -16.03 -4.50 6.05
N GLU A 275 -17.22 -4.20 5.51
CA GLU A 275 -18.36 -5.13 5.47
C GLU A 275 -18.09 -6.35 4.57
N VAL A 276 -17.51 -6.15 3.39
CA VAL A 276 -17.07 -7.26 2.50
C VAL A 276 -16.08 -8.17 3.22
N ASN A 277 -15.06 -7.59 3.86
CA ASN A 277 -14.05 -8.34 4.59
C ASN A 277 -14.64 -9.09 5.80
N ALA A 278 -15.66 -8.55 6.45
CA ALA A 278 -16.40 -9.24 7.50
C ALA A 278 -17.17 -10.46 6.94
N ILE A 279 -17.84 -10.31 5.79
CA ILE A 279 -18.54 -11.42 5.11
C ILE A 279 -17.55 -12.51 4.69
N PHE A 280 -16.40 -12.15 4.12
CA PHE A 280 -15.37 -13.12 3.75
C PHE A 280 -14.88 -13.91 4.96
N LYS A 281 -14.56 -13.22 6.07
CA LYS A 281 -14.12 -13.85 7.31
C LYS A 281 -15.18 -14.78 7.90
N LEU A 282 -16.45 -14.34 7.94
CA LEU A 282 -17.56 -15.12 8.48
C LEU A 282 -17.80 -16.43 7.70
N ASN A 283 -17.53 -16.42 6.39
CA ASN A 283 -17.79 -17.55 5.50
C ASN A 283 -16.53 -18.33 5.11
N GLU A 284 -15.38 -18.05 5.75
CA GLU A 284 -14.09 -18.69 5.46
C GLU A 284 -13.69 -18.55 3.97
N VAL A 285 -14.07 -17.43 3.35
CA VAL A 285 -13.67 -17.10 1.98
C VAL A 285 -12.25 -16.54 2.07
N PRO A 286 -11.25 -17.17 1.43
CA PRO A 286 -9.84 -16.87 1.67
C PRO A 286 -9.36 -15.66 0.86
N PHE A 287 -10.13 -14.59 0.88
CA PHE A 287 -9.88 -13.36 0.15
C PHE A 287 -10.06 -12.15 1.06
N LYS A 288 -9.43 -11.04 0.69
CA LYS A 288 -9.60 -9.74 1.32
C LYS A 288 -9.77 -8.70 0.20
N LEU A 289 -10.74 -7.80 0.34
CA LEU A 289 -10.82 -6.58 -0.45
C LEU A 289 -9.90 -5.54 0.21
N SER A 290 -9.03 -4.92 -0.57
CA SER A 290 -8.18 -3.81 -0.12
C SER A 290 -7.93 -2.85 -1.27
N ASN A 291 -8.25 -1.58 -1.06
CA ASN A 291 -8.05 -0.49 -2.01
C ASN A 291 -8.66 -0.82 -3.40
N GLY A 292 -9.91 -1.29 -3.42
CA GLY A 292 -10.62 -1.61 -4.66
C GLY A 292 -10.23 -2.94 -5.32
N LYS A 293 -9.31 -3.72 -4.75
CA LYS A 293 -8.87 -4.99 -5.32
C LYS A 293 -8.99 -6.14 -4.33
N VAL A 294 -9.53 -7.26 -4.79
CA VAL A 294 -9.56 -8.53 -4.08
C VAL A 294 -8.21 -9.22 -4.24
N ALA A 295 -7.63 -9.63 -3.11
CA ALA A 295 -6.40 -10.41 -3.04
C ALA A 295 -6.59 -11.69 -2.20
N SER A 296 -5.84 -12.75 -2.54
CA SER A 296 -5.90 -14.02 -1.81
C SER A 296 -5.19 -13.91 -0.45
N THR A 297 -5.77 -14.49 0.59
CA THR A 297 -5.18 -14.58 1.93
C THR A 297 -4.27 -15.81 2.11
N PHE A 298 -4.24 -16.74 1.16
CA PHE A 298 -3.42 -17.97 1.23
C PHE A 298 -1.98 -17.76 0.76
N ASN A 299 -1.73 -16.74 -0.05
CA ASN A 299 -0.36 -16.40 -0.43
C ASN A 299 0.34 -15.86 0.81
N ILE A 300 1.49 -16.46 1.16
CA ILE A 300 2.42 -15.80 2.08
C ILE A 300 2.80 -14.51 1.37
N GLN A 301 2.21 -13.41 1.81
CA GLN A 301 2.55 -12.06 1.39
C GLN A 301 3.07 -11.35 2.63
N ILE A 302 4.06 -10.49 2.45
CA ILE A 302 4.43 -9.57 3.53
C ILE A 302 3.21 -8.68 3.75
N LYS A 303 2.60 -8.78 4.93
CA LYS A 303 1.48 -7.91 5.30
C LYS A 303 1.95 -6.46 5.19
N ASP A 304 1.11 -5.57 4.68
CA ASP A 304 1.43 -4.12 4.62
C ASP A 304 1.89 -3.58 5.98
N SER A 305 1.28 -4.08 7.06
CA SER A 305 1.66 -3.75 8.44
C SER A 305 3.11 -4.09 8.78
N ALA A 306 3.68 -5.14 8.19
CA ALA A 306 5.06 -5.57 8.38
C ALA A 306 6.05 -4.76 7.52
N LEU A 307 5.57 -4.00 6.53
CA LEU A 307 6.36 -3.04 5.78
C LEU A 307 6.44 -1.66 6.47
N ILE A 308 5.56 -1.38 7.43
CA ILE A 308 5.55 -0.10 8.17
C ILE A 308 6.89 0.17 8.89
N PRO A 309 7.49 -0.79 9.61
CA PRO A 309 8.72 -0.53 10.37
C PRO A 309 9.97 -0.39 9.49
N ILE A 310 9.90 -0.80 8.23
CA ILE A 310 11.05 -0.77 7.33
C ILE A 310 11.34 0.68 6.97
N GLN A 311 12.44 1.20 7.52
CA GLN A 311 12.86 2.57 7.25
C GLN A 311 13.48 2.66 5.85
N GLU A 312 14.42 1.76 5.53
CA GLU A 312 15.16 1.78 4.26
C GLU A 312 14.24 1.57 3.04
N ALA A 313 14.12 2.61 2.21
CA ALA A 313 13.16 2.65 1.12
C ALA A 313 13.47 1.60 0.03
N GLY A 314 14.74 1.36 -0.29
CA GLY A 314 15.12 0.40 -1.33
C GLY A 314 14.67 -1.02 -1.02
N LEU A 315 14.83 -1.46 0.24
CA LEU A 315 14.30 -2.74 0.72
C LEU A 315 12.79 -2.78 0.60
N LYS A 316 12.09 -1.73 1.05
CA LYS A 316 10.63 -1.69 1.00
C LYS A 316 10.09 -1.74 -0.44
N GLU A 317 10.70 -1.01 -1.36
CA GLU A 317 10.37 -1.03 -2.78
C GLU A 317 10.56 -2.41 -3.41
N LEU A 318 11.72 -3.06 -3.17
CA LEU A 318 11.99 -4.39 -3.70
C LEU A 318 10.97 -5.43 -3.20
N LEU A 319 10.53 -5.32 -1.94
CA LEU A 319 9.49 -6.19 -1.39
C LEU A 319 8.11 -5.92 -2.02
N GLN A 320 7.77 -4.66 -2.26
CA GLN A 320 6.52 -4.29 -2.95
C GLN A 320 6.52 -4.76 -4.41
N GLU A 321 7.63 -4.59 -5.13
CA GLU A 321 7.80 -5.08 -6.49
C GLU A 321 7.72 -6.62 -6.54
N ALA A 322 8.43 -7.30 -5.64
CA ALA A 322 8.42 -8.76 -5.56
C ALA A 322 7.02 -9.31 -5.33
N ALA A 323 6.24 -8.69 -4.43
CA ALA A 323 4.83 -9.06 -4.20
C ALA A 323 3.97 -8.81 -5.44
N ASN A 324 4.09 -7.63 -6.07
CA ASN A 324 3.32 -7.28 -7.26
C ASN A 324 3.58 -8.23 -8.44
N TYR A 325 4.84 -8.61 -8.69
CA TYR A 325 5.18 -9.57 -9.74
C TYR A 325 4.68 -10.99 -9.40
N TYR A 326 4.75 -11.38 -8.13
CA TYR A 326 4.26 -12.68 -7.68
C TYR A 326 2.75 -12.80 -7.90
N ASP A 327 1.98 -11.77 -7.54
CA ASP A 327 0.53 -11.73 -7.72
C ASP A 327 0.10 -11.77 -9.19
N LYS A 328 0.93 -11.24 -10.10
CA LYS A 328 0.72 -11.32 -11.55
C LYS A 328 1.12 -12.67 -12.15
N GLY A 329 1.67 -13.59 -11.35
CA GLY A 329 2.20 -14.87 -11.81
C GLY A 329 3.52 -14.76 -12.58
N ASN A 330 4.21 -13.62 -12.50
CA ASN A 330 5.54 -13.40 -13.09
C ASN A 330 6.62 -13.88 -12.11
N LEU A 331 6.62 -15.19 -11.85
CA LEU A 331 7.37 -15.80 -10.73
C LEU A 331 8.89 -15.64 -10.83
N ASN A 332 9.44 -15.62 -12.05
CA ASN A 332 10.88 -15.41 -12.25
C ASN A 332 11.32 -14.01 -11.75
N ILE A 333 10.60 -12.96 -12.17
CA ILE A 333 10.89 -11.58 -11.78
C ILE A 333 10.61 -11.41 -10.29
N ALA A 334 9.54 -12.02 -9.78
CA ALA A 334 9.22 -11.98 -8.35
C ALA A 334 10.35 -12.55 -7.48
N VAL A 335 10.91 -13.71 -7.87
CA VAL A 335 12.05 -14.33 -7.16
C VAL A 335 13.30 -13.48 -7.28
N GLU A 336 13.60 -12.92 -8.45
CA GLU A 336 14.73 -12.01 -8.65
C GLU A 336 14.65 -10.81 -7.69
N LYS A 337 13.52 -10.10 -7.69
CA LYS A 337 13.29 -8.94 -6.82
C LYS A 337 13.34 -9.29 -5.34
N LEU A 338 12.80 -10.44 -4.96
CA LEU A 338 12.85 -10.92 -3.59
C LEU A 338 14.28 -11.26 -3.15
N TRP A 339 15.11 -11.80 -4.04
CA TRP A 339 16.51 -12.07 -3.75
C TRP A 339 17.35 -10.79 -3.67
N ASP A 340 17.03 -9.79 -4.48
CA ASP A 340 17.63 -8.47 -4.34
C ASP A 340 17.24 -7.81 -3.01
N ALA A 341 15.98 -7.97 -2.58
CA ALA A 341 15.53 -7.55 -1.25
C ALA A 341 16.31 -8.29 -0.14
N PHE A 342 16.54 -9.60 -0.30
CA PHE A 342 17.36 -10.38 0.63
C PHE A 342 18.80 -9.86 0.71
N GLU A 343 19.43 -9.55 -0.43
CA GLU A 343 20.77 -8.97 -0.43
C GLU A 343 20.80 -7.57 0.21
N ARG A 344 19.76 -6.77 -0.01
CA ARG A 344 19.60 -5.44 0.59
C ARG A 344 19.41 -5.50 2.10
N LEU A 345 18.58 -6.44 2.58
CA LEU A 345 18.36 -6.73 4.00
C LEU A 345 19.68 -7.05 4.72
N LYS A 346 20.57 -7.83 4.10
CA LYS A 346 21.89 -8.15 4.68
C LYS A 346 22.78 -6.92 4.90
N THR A 347 22.45 -5.79 4.29
CA THR A 347 23.16 -4.50 4.42
C THR A 347 22.31 -3.41 5.07
N TYR A 348 21.20 -3.76 5.74
CA TYR A 348 20.26 -2.78 6.31
C TYR A 348 20.93 -1.76 7.25
N TYR A 349 21.92 -2.17 8.04
CA TYR A 349 22.64 -1.29 8.96
C TYR A 349 23.90 -0.62 8.37
N SER A 350 24.07 -0.64 7.04
CA SER A 350 25.17 0.04 6.35
C SER A 350 24.93 1.56 6.28
N PRO A 351 25.97 2.42 6.34
CA PRO A 351 27.41 2.10 6.44
C PRO A 351 27.91 1.87 7.87
N THR A 352 27.07 2.05 8.89
CA THR A 352 27.44 1.92 10.30
C THR A 352 27.99 0.54 10.63
N LEU A 353 27.41 -0.51 10.06
CA LEU A 353 27.85 -1.89 10.16
C LEU A 353 28.21 -2.46 8.78
N ASP A 354 29.29 -3.24 8.72
CA ASP A 354 29.58 -4.07 7.56
C ASP A 354 28.51 -5.18 7.38
N LYS A 355 28.45 -5.77 6.19
CA LYS A 355 27.45 -6.79 5.84
C LYS A 355 27.40 -7.95 6.85
N LYS A 356 28.55 -8.42 7.33
CA LYS A 356 28.62 -9.57 8.25
C LYS A 356 28.05 -9.20 9.62
N LYS A 357 28.42 -8.02 10.14
CA LYS A 357 27.90 -7.49 11.40
C LYS A 357 26.42 -7.14 11.31
N SER A 358 25.97 -6.59 10.19
CA SER A 358 24.55 -6.31 9.93
C SER A 358 23.73 -7.60 9.99
N VAL A 359 24.16 -8.67 9.29
CA VAL A 359 23.48 -9.98 9.36
C VAL A 359 23.49 -10.55 10.78
N SER A 360 24.63 -10.48 11.47
CA SER A 360 24.74 -10.99 12.85
C SER A 360 23.80 -10.24 13.80
N LYS A 361 23.64 -8.92 13.64
CA LYS A 361 22.70 -8.10 14.40
C LYS A 361 21.25 -8.52 14.13
N ILE A 362 20.86 -8.64 12.86
CA ILE A 362 19.50 -9.08 12.47
C ILE A 362 19.18 -10.45 13.08
N ILE A 363 20.11 -11.42 12.97
CA ILE A 363 19.97 -12.76 13.55
C ILE A 363 19.85 -12.69 15.09
N GLY A 364 20.68 -11.88 15.74
CA GLY A 364 20.65 -11.67 17.19
C GLY A 364 19.30 -11.12 17.66
N ASP A 365 18.78 -10.12 16.95
CA ASP A 365 17.50 -9.47 17.27
C ASP A 365 16.32 -10.43 17.05
N MET A 366 16.24 -11.12 15.91
CA MET A 366 15.14 -12.05 15.59
C MET A 366 15.17 -13.35 16.42
N SER A 367 16.34 -13.76 16.92
CA SER A 367 16.48 -14.94 17.79
C SER A 367 16.20 -14.64 19.27
N GLY A 368 16.08 -13.36 19.64
CA GLY A 368 16.07 -12.94 21.05
C GLY A 368 17.33 -13.40 21.79
N GLN A 369 18.48 -13.46 21.09
CA GLN A 369 19.78 -13.93 21.60
C GLN A 369 19.78 -15.38 22.12
N LYS A 370 18.84 -16.22 21.67
CA LYS A 370 18.77 -17.64 22.06
C LYS A 370 19.55 -18.52 21.09
N ALA A 371 20.54 -19.25 21.60
CA ALA A 371 21.49 -20.02 20.80
C ALA A 371 20.86 -20.95 19.75
N HIS A 372 19.77 -21.67 20.08
CA HIS A 372 19.11 -22.58 19.15
C HIS A 372 18.44 -21.85 17.97
N TYR A 373 17.89 -20.65 18.19
CA TYR A 373 17.32 -19.84 17.12
C TYR A 373 18.40 -19.11 16.33
N MET A 374 19.49 -18.70 16.97
CA MET A 374 20.65 -18.12 16.26
C MET A 374 21.22 -19.11 15.24
N ASP A 375 21.50 -20.35 15.66
CA ASP A 375 22.00 -21.41 14.77
C ASP A 375 21.02 -21.73 13.63
N LEU A 376 19.71 -21.78 13.94
CA LEU A 376 18.66 -21.99 12.93
C LEU A 376 18.68 -20.89 11.86
N PHE A 377 18.64 -19.62 12.27
CA PHE A 377 18.58 -18.50 11.32
C PHE A 377 19.91 -18.31 10.59
N GLU A 378 21.04 -18.50 11.25
CA GLU A 378 22.36 -18.45 10.60
C GLU A 378 22.45 -19.48 9.46
N LYS A 379 22.03 -20.73 9.71
CA LYS A 379 21.97 -21.76 8.67
C LYS A 379 21.05 -21.36 7.52
N GLU A 380 19.88 -20.78 7.79
CA GLU A 380 18.95 -20.36 6.73
C GLU A 380 19.50 -19.18 5.90
N PHE A 381 20.13 -18.18 6.54
CA PHE A 381 20.79 -17.08 5.82
C PHE A 381 21.92 -17.59 4.91
N ILE A 382 22.70 -18.56 5.38
CA ILE A 382 23.77 -19.21 4.60
C ILE A 382 23.17 -19.97 3.42
N GLU A 383 22.18 -20.81 3.66
CA GLU A 383 21.55 -21.66 2.65
C GLU A 383 20.89 -20.83 1.54
N LEU A 384 20.12 -19.78 1.89
CA LEU A 384 19.55 -18.86 0.88
C LEU A 384 20.64 -18.11 0.11
N THR A 385 21.76 -17.76 0.75
CA THR A 385 22.89 -17.16 0.03
C THR A 385 23.49 -18.16 -0.97
N GLN A 386 23.61 -19.44 -0.61
CA GLN A 386 24.11 -20.49 -1.50
C GLN A 386 23.14 -20.75 -2.66
N ILE A 387 21.83 -20.78 -2.41
CA ILE A 387 20.80 -20.91 -3.45
C ILE A 387 20.92 -19.76 -4.46
N GLY A 388 21.01 -18.51 -4.01
CA GLY A 388 21.19 -17.33 -4.88
C GLY A 388 22.44 -17.38 -5.74
N ASN A 389 23.50 -18.01 -5.25
CA ASN A 389 24.75 -18.18 -5.98
C ASN A 389 24.74 -19.37 -6.94
N SER A 390 23.87 -20.36 -6.72
CA SER A 390 23.87 -21.63 -7.48
C SER A 390 22.84 -21.65 -8.60
N PHE A 391 21.65 -21.07 -8.37
CA PHE A 391 20.56 -21.04 -9.33
C PHE A 391 20.53 -19.71 -10.10
N ARG A 392 20.06 -19.76 -11.35
CA ARG A 392 19.92 -18.60 -12.24
C ARG A 392 18.70 -17.76 -11.84
N ILE A 393 18.75 -17.21 -10.63
CA ILE A 393 17.76 -16.28 -10.09
C ILE A 393 17.93 -14.90 -10.72
N ARG A 394 19.18 -14.49 -10.99
CA ARG A 394 19.50 -13.28 -11.75
C ARG A 394 19.72 -13.66 -13.22
N HIS A 395 19.04 -12.97 -14.14
CA HIS A 395 18.89 -13.41 -15.52
C HIS A 395 20.19 -13.44 -16.37
N HIS A 396 21.30 -12.90 -15.87
CA HIS A 396 22.53 -12.67 -16.64
C HIS A 396 23.67 -13.68 -16.40
N GLU A 397 23.46 -14.74 -15.62
CA GLU A 397 24.55 -15.67 -15.25
C GLU A 397 24.42 -17.03 -15.98
N THR A 398 25.31 -17.27 -16.95
CA THR A 398 25.30 -18.47 -17.83
C THR A 398 25.88 -19.73 -17.17
N THR A 399 26.53 -19.60 -16.03
CA THR A 399 27.17 -20.70 -15.28
C THR A 399 26.29 -21.32 -14.19
N LYS A 400 25.09 -20.77 -13.98
CA LYS A 400 24.17 -21.18 -12.90
C LYS A 400 23.12 -22.19 -13.37
N ILE A 401 22.54 -22.93 -12.42
CA ILE A 401 21.48 -23.92 -12.66
C ILE A 401 20.20 -23.20 -13.12
N ASN A 402 19.70 -23.54 -14.31
CA ASN A 402 18.44 -22.98 -14.81
C ASN A 402 17.24 -23.48 -13.99
N ILE A 403 16.26 -22.60 -13.80
CA ILE A 403 14.98 -22.93 -13.19
C ILE A 403 13.94 -22.93 -14.32
N GLU A 404 13.45 -24.12 -14.68
CA GLU A 404 12.53 -24.32 -15.81
C GLU A 404 11.06 -24.46 -15.38
N ASP A 405 10.82 -24.83 -14.13
CA ASP A 405 9.48 -25.08 -13.57
C ASP A 405 9.03 -23.92 -12.67
N ASP A 406 7.89 -23.31 -13.01
CA ASP A 406 7.21 -22.29 -12.20
C ASP A 406 7.05 -22.70 -10.72
N ARG A 407 6.82 -23.98 -10.44
CA ARG A 407 6.66 -24.50 -9.07
C ARG A 407 7.94 -24.40 -8.26
N HIS A 408 9.10 -24.44 -8.91
CA HIS A 408 10.39 -24.22 -8.25
C HIS A 408 10.61 -22.73 -7.94
N TYR A 409 10.20 -21.82 -8.84
CA TYR A 409 10.18 -20.39 -8.53
C TYR A 409 9.25 -20.10 -7.34
N ASP A 410 8.06 -20.69 -7.31
CA ASP A 410 7.13 -20.57 -6.19
C ASP A 410 7.75 -21.03 -4.85
N TYR A 411 8.43 -22.17 -4.85
CA TYR A 411 9.16 -22.68 -3.68
C TYR A 411 10.25 -21.70 -3.21
N PHE A 412 11.11 -21.24 -4.12
CA PHE A 412 12.19 -20.31 -3.76
C PHE A 412 11.65 -18.98 -3.24
N TYR A 413 10.60 -18.46 -3.87
CA TYR A 413 9.91 -17.27 -3.42
C TYR A 413 9.43 -17.43 -1.97
N LYS A 414 8.61 -18.46 -1.71
CA LYS A 414 8.03 -18.70 -0.38
C LYS A 414 9.10 -18.94 0.70
N ARG A 415 10.16 -19.68 0.38
CA ARG A 415 11.25 -19.95 1.32
C ARG A 415 11.98 -18.68 1.73
N CYS A 416 12.43 -17.89 0.75
CA CYS A 416 13.13 -16.62 1.02
C CYS A 416 12.21 -15.62 1.72
N LEU A 417 10.95 -15.55 1.28
CA LEU A 417 9.96 -14.65 1.86
C LEU A 417 9.71 -14.95 3.33
N SER A 418 9.69 -16.23 3.72
CA SER A 418 9.50 -16.64 5.11
C SER A 418 10.58 -16.06 6.03
N LEU A 419 11.85 -16.09 5.62
CA LEU A 419 12.95 -15.53 6.40
C LEU A 419 12.85 -14.00 6.47
N ILE A 420 12.64 -13.34 5.33
CA ILE A 420 12.54 -11.87 5.26
C ILE A 420 11.37 -11.37 6.11
N SER A 421 10.19 -12.00 5.98
CA SER A 421 8.97 -11.57 6.68
C SER A 421 9.12 -11.60 8.20
N VAL A 422 9.92 -12.52 8.74
CA VAL A 422 10.27 -12.53 10.16
C VAL A 422 11.32 -11.46 10.45
N SER A 423 12.39 -11.39 9.66
CA SER A 423 13.51 -10.47 9.87
C SER A 423 13.06 -9.01 9.94
N VAL A 424 12.16 -8.57 9.05
CA VAL A 424 11.68 -7.17 8.98
C VAL A 424 10.92 -6.72 10.23
N GLN A 425 10.34 -7.66 11.00
CA GLN A 425 9.63 -7.33 12.25
C GLN A 425 10.59 -6.97 13.40
N TYR A 426 11.88 -7.27 13.26
CA TYR A 426 12.91 -7.01 14.27
C TYR A 426 13.91 -5.94 13.83
N LEU A 427 13.66 -5.28 12.69
CA LEU A 427 14.47 -4.14 12.26
C LEU A 427 14.09 -2.93 13.11
N ALA A 428 15.08 -2.40 13.83
CA ALA A 428 15.02 -1.09 14.48
C ALA A 428 15.38 0.02 13.48
#